data_AF-A0A4V2XIA1-F1
#
_entry.id   AF-A0A4V2XIA1-F1
#
_cell.length_a   1.000
_cell.length_b   1.000
_cell.length_c   1.000
_cell.angle_alpha   90.00
_cell.angle_beta   90.00
_cell.angle_gamma   90.00
#
_symmetry.space_group_name_H-M   'P 1'
#
loop_
_entity.id
_entity.type
_entity.pdbx_description
1 polymer ?
#
loop_
_entity_poly.entity_id
_entity_poly.type
_entity_poly.pdbx_seq_one_letter_code
_entity_poly.pdbx_strand_id
1 'polypeptide(L)'
;MHEADRAEAGRWLARHGLAETEPSPLLVARLAVRRRAKLFDSLLLAGFLLGAALTHVLALATGATSAWPPLLVLAALVAGLLGAQWLLASWVRRADQRAGARLPRRVALPVQLGWEAVLGRPYALFTVATFAGAMLLAVSVLPVSDPGLRYGATVVLIGLAGAGTGIVLQLRQVLASPAVAEDEASLTADVIMRVEDARALVTPSLVWSLPAIFLYGESLGWWNAASVALVVAGVIALSLIHNRGAGVATAARRAMATR
;
A
#
# COMPACT_ATOMS: atom_id res chain seq x y z
N MET A 1 -21.35 -19.21 3.92
CA MET A 1 -20.89 -18.01 3.18
C MET A 1 -21.99 -16.97 3.36
N HIS A 2 -21.71 -15.82 3.97
CA HIS A 2 -22.75 -14.94 4.51
C HIS A 2 -23.42 -14.16 3.37
N GLU A 3 -24.75 -13.95 3.44
CA GLU A 3 -25.50 -13.14 2.45
C GLU A 3 -24.92 -11.73 2.28
N ALA A 4 -24.36 -11.17 3.35
CA ALA A 4 -23.67 -9.88 3.35
C ALA A 4 -22.48 -9.85 2.36
N ASP A 5 -21.70 -10.92 2.27
CA ASP A 5 -20.53 -11.00 1.37
C ASP A 5 -20.97 -11.03 -0.10
N ARG A 6 -22.10 -11.69 -0.40
CA ARG A 6 -22.69 -11.73 -1.75
C ARG A 6 -23.24 -10.37 -2.18
N ALA A 7 -23.98 -9.70 -1.30
CA ALA A 7 -24.51 -8.37 -1.57
C ALA A 7 -23.39 -7.34 -1.80
N GLU A 8 -22.29 -7.44 -1.04
CA GLU A 8 -21.12 -6.59 -1.21
C GLU A 8 -20.37 -6.85 -2.52
N ALA A 9 -20.21 -8.13 -2.91
CA ALA A 9 -19.65 -8.50 -4.21
C ALA A 9 -20.50 -7.96 -5.36
N GLY A 10 -21.83 -8.06 -5.30
CA GLY A 10 -22.74 -7.49 -6.30
C GLY A 10 -22.58 -5.96 -6.42
N ARG A 11 -22.49 -5.24 -5.29
CA ARG A 11 -22.21 -3.79 -5.30
C ARG A 11 -20.83 -3.44 -5.88
N TRP A 12 -19.82 -4.27 -5.63
CA TRP A 12 -18.49 -4.07 -6.21
C TRP A 12 -18.52 -4.28 -7.73
N LEU A 13 -19.18 -5.34 -8.22
CA LEU A 13 -19.36 -5.61 -9.64
C LEU A 13 -20.12 -4.48 -10.35
N ALA A 14 -21.22 -4.01 -9.76
CA ALA A 14 -22.01 -2.91 -10.30
C ALA A 14 -21.18 -1.62 -10.46
N ARG A 15 -20.38 -1.27 -9.44
CA ARG A 15 -19.48 -0.09 -9.50
C ARG A 15 -18.41 -0.20 -10.60
N HIS A 16 -18.06 -1.41 -11.02
CA HIS A 16 -17.06 -1.66 -12.06
C HIS A 16 -17.66 -1.92 -13.44
N GLY A 17 -18.98 -1.74 -13.60
CA GLY A 17 -19.69 -1.93 -14.86
C GLY A 17 -19.89 -3.41 -15.24
N LEU A 18 -19.90 -4.30 -14.24
CA LEU A 18 -20.16 -5.74 -14.36
C LEU A 18 -21.48 -6.12 -13.67
N ALA A 19 -22.46 -5.20 -13.64
CA ALA A 19 -23.71 -5.37 -12.90
C ALA A 19 -24.55 -6.58 -13.38
N GLU A 20 -24.40 -6.98 -14.64
CA GLU A 20 -25.14 -8.11 -15.23
C GLU A 20 -24.49 -9.47 -14.96
N THR A 21 -23.31 -9.51 -14.34
CA THR A 21 -22.62 -10.76 -14.01
C THR A 21 -23.01 -11.23 -12.62
N GLU A 22 -23.47 -12.49 -12.50
CA GLU A 22 -23.72 -13.08 -11.19
C GLU A 22 -22.40 -13.22 -10.40
N PRO A 23 -22.36 -12.81 -9.11
CA PRO A 23 -21.15 -12.90 -8.31
C PRO A 23 -20.78 -14.35 -8.05
N SER A 24 -19.75 -14.83 -8.75
CA SER A 24 -19.28 -16.21 -8.58
C SER A 24 -18.83 -16.47 -7.13
N PRO A 25 -19.01 -17.69 -6.58
CA PRO A 25 -18.63 -18.02 -5.21
C PRO A 25 -17.16 -17.74 -4.91
N LEU A 26 -16.30 -17.90 -5.92
CA LEU A 26 -14.88 -17.57 -5.81
C LEU A 26 -14.63 -16.07 -5.69
N LEU A 27 -15.32 -15.26 -6.48
CA LEU A 27 -15.17 -13.80 -6.45
C LEU A 27 -15.60 -13.25 -5.09
N VAL A 28 -16.70 -13.77 -4.54
CA VAL A 28 -17.17 -13.44 -3.18
C VAL A 28 -16.12 -13.79 -2.13
N ALA A 29 -15.56 -15.01 -2.18
CA ALA A 29 -14.53 -15.44 -1.24
C ALA A 29 -13.24 -14.60 -1.33
N ARG A 30 -12.78 -14.27 -2.55
CA ARG A 30 -11.60 -13.43 -2.79
C ARG A 30 -11.80 -12.01 -2.24
N LEU A 31 -12.93 -11.38 -2.53
CA LEU A 31 -13.24 -10.04 -2.02
C LEU A 31 -13.31 -9.99 -0.49
N ALA A 32 -13.92 -11.00 0.14
CA ALA A 32 -14.00 -11.07 1.60
C ALA A 32 -12.62 -11.22 2.26
N VAL A 33 -11.76 -12.09 1.72
CA VAL A 33 -10.38 -12.29 2.17
C VAL A 33 -9.55 -11.02 2.01
N ARG A 34 -9.65 -10.35 0.85
CA ARG A 34 -8.92 -9.11 0.58
C ARG A 34 -9.40 -7.94 1.45
N ARG A 35 -10.70 -7.84 1.71
CA ARG A 35 -11.23 -6.84 2.64
C ARG A 35 -10.65 -7.01 4.04
N ARG A 36 -10.60 -8.26 4.53
CA ARG A 36 -9.95 -8.58 5.81
C ARG A 36 -8.47 -8.26 5.78
N ALA A 37 -7.77 -8.60 4.70
CA ALA A 37 -6.36 -8.26 4.54
C ALA A 37 -6.13 -6.75 4.59
N LYS A 38 -6.95 -5.95 3.90
CA LYS A 38 -6.85 -4.49 3.93
C LYS A 38 -7.07 -3.90 5.32
N LEU A 39 -8.00 -4.46 6.10
CA LEU A 39 -8.20 -4.07 7.50
C LEU A 39 -6.97 -4.39 8.35
N PHE A 40 -6.42 -5.60 8.22
CA PHE A 40 -5.21 -5.99 8.95
C PHE A 40 -3.99 -5.16 8.54
N ASP A 41 -3.81 -4.85 7.26
CA ASP A 41 -2.72 -3.99 6.79
C ASP A 41 -2.85 -2.56 7.35
N SER A 42 -4.06 -2.01 7.38
CA SER A 42 -4.33 -0.70 8.00
C SER A 42 -4.03 -0.71 9.51
N LEU A 43 -4.42 -1.78 10.22
CA LEU A 43 -4.14 -1.97 11.65
C LEU A 43 -2.65 -2.16 11.92
N LEU A 44 -1.93 -2.89 11.06
CA LEU A 44 -0.48 -3.08 11.15
C LEU A 44 0.26 -1.76 10.96
N LEU A 45 -0.14 -0.96 9.97
CA LEU A 45 0.42 0.38 9.76
C LEU A 45 0.14 1.29 10.96
N ALA A 46 -1.09 1.30 11.47
CA ALA A 46 -1.44 2.07 12.67
C ALA A 46 -0.62 1.62 13.90
N GLY A 47 -0.48 0.31 14.11
CA GLY A 47 0.35 -0.26 15.18
C GLY A 47 1.83 0.09 15.04
N PHE A 48 2.36 0.10 13.82
CA PHE A 48 3.72 0.57 13.54
C PHE A 48 3.90 2.05 13.89
N LEU A 49 2.98 2.91 13.47
CA LEU A 49 3.02 4.34 13.78
C LEU A 49 2.94 4.58 15.30
N LEU A 50 2.04 3.88 16.01
CA LEU A 50 1.92 3.94 17.46
C LEU A 50 3.19 3.43 18.16
N GLY A 51 3.77 2.33 17.68
CA GLY A 51 5.02 1.79 18.20
C GLY A 51 6.20 2.75 18.02
N ALA A 52 6.32 3.36 16.84
CA ALA A 52 7.34 4.36 16.55
C ALA A 52 7.17 5.64 17.38
N ALA A 53 5.93 6.08 17.63
CA ALA A 53 5.64 7.19 18.54
C ALA A 53 6.00 6.83 19.99
N LEU A 54 5.67 5.62 20.43
CA LEU A 54 5.94 5.17 21.81
C LEU A 54 7.43 5.03 22.09
N THR A 55 8.22 4.49 21.15
CA THR A 55 9.68 4.42 21.30
C THR A 55 10.30 5.80 21.47
N HIS A 56 9.75 6.80 20.77
CA HIS A 56 10.17 8.19 20.91
C HIS A 56 9.83 8.77 22.30
N VAL A 57 8.60 8.60 22.77
CA VAL A 57 8.17 9.08 24.11
C VAL A 57 8.98 8.41 25.23
N LEU A 58 9.23 7.11 25.13
CA LEU A 58 10.02 6.36 26.12
C LEU A 58 11.50 6.77 26.12
N ALA A 59 12.08 7.06 24.95
CA ALA A 59 13.46 7.54 24.86
C ALA A 59 13.61 8.92 25.53
N LEU A 60 12.63 9.80 25.38
CA LEU A 60 12.57 11.10 26.08
C LEU A 60 12.44 10.92 27.60
N ALA A 61 11.52 10.07 28.04
CA ALA A 61 11.22 9.87 29.47
C ALA A 61 12.39 9.25 30.25
N THR A 62 13.19 8.39 29.60
CA THR A 62 14.31 7.70 30.24
C THR A 62 15.61 8.50 30.23
N GLY A 63 15.65 9.67 29.57
CA GLY A 63 16.87 10.46 29.42
C GLY A 63 18.02 9.65 28.82
N ALA A 64 17.70 8.63 28.01
CA ALA A 64 18.67 7.64 27.56
C ALA A 64 19.77 8.32 26.74
N THR A 65 20.98 8.36 27.29
CA THR A 65 22.16 8.93 26.61
C THR A 65 22.63 8.06 25.44
N SER A 66 22.18 6.80 25.38
CA SER A 66 22.50 5.87 24.31
C SER A 66 21.37 5.78 23.30
N ALA A 67 21.65 6.17 22.05
CA ALA A 67 20.70 6.14 20.93
C ALA A 67 20.43 4.73 20.37
N TRP A 68 21.17 3.71 20.81
CA TRP A 68 21.12 2.36 20.24
C TRP A 68 19.84 1.56 20.56
N PRO A 69 19.36 1.50 21.82
CA PRO A 69 18.16 0.72 22.14
C PRO A 69 16.91 1.17 21.39
N PRO A 70 16.59 2.48 21.27
CA PRO A 70 15.44 2.94 20.48
C PRO A 70 15.54 2.57 19.00
N LEU A 71 16.75 2.64 18.42
CA LEU A 71 16.99 2.24 17.04
C LEU A 71 16.80 0.74 16.82
N LEU A 72 17.23 -0.11 17.75
CA LEU A 72 17.01 -1.56 17.68
C LEU A 72 15.52 -1.90 17.78
N VAL A 73 14.76 -1.22 18.66
CA VAL A 73 13.30 -1.41 18.74
C VAL A 73 12.63 -0.96 17.44
N LEU A 74 13.04 0.17 16.87
CA LEU A 74 12.51 0.64 15.59
C LEU A 74 12.83 -0.34 14.45
N ALA A 75 14.06 -0.83 14.38
CA ALA A 75 14.46 -1.85 13.39
C ALA A 75 13.63 -3.13 13.56
N ALA A 76 13.39 -3.57 14.79
CA ALA A 76 12.53 -4.70 15.10
C ALA A 76 11.06 -4.44 14.71
N LEU A 77 10.54 -3.22 14.92
CA LEU A 77 9.20 -2.82 14.48
C LEU A 77 9.07 -2.86 12.96
N VAL A 78 10.06 -2.35 12.23
CA VAL A 78 10.08 -2.41 10.76
C VAL A 78 10.16 -3.87 10.28
N ALA A 79 11.05 -4.67 10.85
CA ALA A 79 11.17 -6.09 10.51
C ALA A 79 9.87 -6.85 10.81
N GLY A 80 9.23 -6.55 11.94
CA GLY A 80 7.94 -7.11 12.34
C GLY A 80 6.82 -6.71 11.38
N LEU A 81 6.75 -5.43 10.97
CA LEU A 81 5.79 -4.95 9.98
C LEU A 81 5.96 -5.67 8.64
N LEU A 82 7.19 -5.74 8.13
CA LEU A 82 7.50 -6.44 6.88
C LEU A 82 7.17 -7.94 6.96
N GLY A 83 7.50 -8.58 8.08
CA GLY A 83 7.15 -9.98 8.34
C GLY A 83 5.65 -10.21 8.40
N ALA A 84 4.90 -9.34 9.07
CA ALA A 84 3.44 -9.41 9.16
C ALA A 84 2.78 -9.18 7.79
N GLN A 85 3.24 -8.20 7.01
CA GLN A 85 2.78 -7.97 5.64
C GLN A 85 3.07 -9.18 4.73
N TRP A 86 4.26 -9.78 4.87
CA TRP A 86 4.61 -10.99 4.13
C TRP A 86 3.72 -12.18 4.52
N LEU A 87 3.45 -12.37 5.81
CA LEU A 87 2.53 -13.40 6.29
C LEU A 87 1.12 -13.17 5.77
N LEU A 88 0.64 -11.92 5.78
CA LEU A 88 -0.67 -11.55 5.26
C LEU A 88 -0.79 -11.86 3.76
N ALA A 89 0.22 -11.47 2.96
CA ALA A 89 0.30 -11.80 1.55
C ALA A 89 0.32 -13.33 1.33
N SER A 90 1.07 -14.06 2.15
CA SER A 90 1.11 -15.53 2.10
C SER A 90 -0.23 -16.17 2.46
N TRP A 91 -0.99 -15.57 3.38
CA TRP A 91 -2.31 -16.04 3.79
C TRP A 91 -3.34 -15.82 2.69
N VAL A 92 -3.36 -14.63 2.06
CA VAL A 92 -4.20 -14.34 0.89
C VAL A 92 -3.89 -15.34 -0.23
N ARG A 93 -2.60 -15.58 -0.54
CA ARG A 93 -2.19 -16.58 -1.53
C ARG A 93 -2.69 -17.98 -1.20
N ARG A 94 -2.56 -18.42 0.06
CA ARG A 94 -3.06 -19.74 0.48
C ARG A 94 -4.57 -19.83 0.37
N ALA A 95 -5.30 -18.76 0.68
CA ALA A 95 -6.75 -18.70 0.51
C ALA A 95 -7.13 -18.80 -0.98
N ASP A 96 -6.46 -18.03 -1.84
CA ASP A 96 -6.66 -18.05 -3.29
C ASP A 96 -6.34 -19.41 -3.91
N GLN A 97 -5.25 -20.05 -3.47
CA GLN A 97 -4.87 -21.40 -3.92
C GLN A 97 -5.89 -22.45 -3.50
N ARG A 98 -6.40 -22.39 -2.26
CA ARG A 98 -7.46 -23.29 -1.78
C ARG A 98 -8.77 -23.10 -2.54
N ALA A 99 -9.09 -21.85 -2.87
CA ALA A 99 -10.27 -21.52 -3.65
C ALA A 99 -10.13 -22.03 -5.10
N GLY A 100 -8.97 -21.84 -5.73
CA GLY A 100 -8.67 -22.35 -7.07
C GLY A 100 -8.56 -23.88 -7.15
N ALA A 101 -8.16 -24.56 -6.07
CA ALA A 101 -8.09 -26.03 -6.02
C ALA A 101 -9.49 -26.69 -6.12
N ARG A 102 -10.55 -25.98 -5.74
CA ARG A 102 -11.93 -26.47 -5.76
C ARG A 102 -12.62 -26.28 -7.12
N LEU A 103 -11.91 -25.73 -8.10
CA LEU A 103 -12.47 -25.50 -9.43
C LEU A 103 -12.47 -26.76 -10.28
N PRO A 104 -13.64 -27.18 -10.80
CA PRO A 104 -13.74 -28.33 -11.70
C PRO A 104 -13.18 -28.05 -13.09
N ARG A 105 -13.09 -26.77 -13.49
CA ARG A 105 -12.55 -26.34 -14.78
C ARG A 105 -11.63 -25.14 -14.58
N ARG A 106 -10.41 -25.19 -15.15
CA ARG A 106 -9.41 -24.12 -15.04
C ARG A 106 -9.19 -23.51 -16.41
N VAL A 107 -9.63 -22.27 -16.59
CA VAL A 107 -9.18 -21.45 -17.73
C VAL A 107 -8.00 -20.62 -17.20
N ALA A 108 -6.80 -21.18 -17.33
CA ALA A 108 -5.57 -20.47 -17.02
C ALA A 108 -5.17 -19.67 -18.25
N LEU A 109 -5.38 -18.35 -18.25
CA LEU A 109 -4.74 -17.48 -19.23
C LEU A 109 -3.51 -16.85 -18.59
N PRO A 110 -2.29 -17.10 -19.11
CA PRO A 110 -1.09 -16.44 -18.65
C PRO A 110 -1.07 -15.00 -19.17
N VAL A 111 -1.87 -14.13 -18.57
CA VAL A 111 -1.76 -12.69 -18.82
C VAL A 111 -0.70 -12.14 -17.90
N GLN A 112 0.52 -11.96 -18.42
CA GLN A 112 1.48 -11.09 -17.76
C GLN A 112 1.03 -9.65 -17.99
N LEU A 113 0.38 -9.05 -16.99
CA LEU A 113 0.04 -7.65 -17.04
C LEU A 113 1.32 -6.83 -16.88
N GLY A 114 1.67 -6.04 -17.88
CA GLY A 114 2.79 -5.09 -17.79
C GLY A 114 2.53 -4.02 -16.73
N TRP A 115 3.57 -3.53 -16.05
CA TRP A 115 3.45 -2.52 -15.00
C TRP A 115 2.77 -1.23 -15.47
N GLU A 116 2.95 -0.84 -16.74
CA GLU A 116 2.26 0.32 -17.33
C GLU A 116 0.74 0.11 -17.41
N ALA A 117 0.29 -1.13 -17.66
CA ALA A 117 -1.12 -1.46 -17.73
C ALA A 117 -1.77 -1.52 -16.32
N VAL A 118 -0.99 -1.93 -15.31
CA VAL A 118 -1.47 -2.07 -13.94
C VAL A 118 -1.47 -0.75 -13.18
N LEU A 119 -0.31 -0.07 -13.15
CA LEU A 119 -0.14 1.14 -12.35
C LEU A 119 -0.52 2.37 -13.17
N GLY A 120 -0.12 2.40 -14.44
CA GLY A 120 -0.12 3.60 -15.25
C GLY A 120 1.04 4.54 -14.89
N ARG A 121 1.55 5.24 -15.90
CA ARG A 121 2.59 6.27 -15.74
C ARG A 121 2.30 7.34 -14.67
N PRO A 122 1.07 7.90 -14.53
CA PRO A 122 0.84 8.96 -13.56
C PRO A 122 1.00 8.49 -12.11
N TYR A 123 0.53 7.29 -11.78
CA TYR A 123 0.72 6.71 -10.44
C TYR A 123 2.19 6.38 -10.19
N ALA A 124 2.89 5.81 -11.17
CA ALA A 124 4.33 5.52 -11.03
C ALA A 124 5.14 6.79 -10.74
N LEU A 125 4.94 7.85 -11.54
CA LEU A 125 5.62 9.13 -11.37
C LEU A 125 5.27 9.78 -10.03
N PHE A 126 4.00 9.76 -9.64
CA PHE A 126 3.54 10.29 -8.37
C PHE A 126 4.21 9.61 -7.17
N THR A 127 4.26 8.28 -7.17
CA THR A 127 4.88 7.51 -6.09
C THR A 127 6.37 7.76 -6.01
N VAL A 128 7.08 7.76 -7.15
CA VAL A 128 8.52 8.09 -7.20
C VAL A 128 8.77 9.50 -6.68
N ALA A 129 8.01 10.49 -7.15
CA ALA A 129 8.16 11.88 -6.73
C ALA A 129 7.90 12.06 -5.22
N THR A 130 6.87 11.40 -4.70
CA THR A 130 6.49 11.51 -3.29
C THR A 130 7.52 10.86 -2.36
N PHE A 131 8.03 9.68 -2.73
CA PHE A 131 9.11 9.02 -1.99
C PHE A 131 10.44 9.80 -2.10
N ALA A 132 10.78 10.31 -3.29
CA ALA A 132 11.98 11.11 -3.49
C ALA A 132 11.94 12.41 -2.69
N GLY A 133 10.79 13.11 -2.70
CA GLY A 133 10.59 14.32 -1.91
C GLY A 133 10.70 14.06 -0.40
N ALA A 134 10.08 12.99 0.08
CA ALA A 134 10.19 12.53 1.46
C ALA A 134 11.64 12.23 1.87
N MET A 135 12.37 11.49 1.02
CA MET A 135 13.76 11.13 1.22
C MET A 135 14.64 12.39 1.28
N LEU A 136 14.49 13.30 0.32
CA LEU A 136 15.26 14.55 0.27
C LEU A 136 15.02 15.41 1.52
N LEU A 137 13.77 15.54 1.96
CA LEU A 137 13.46 16.26 3.19
C LEU A 137 14.14 15.62 4.41
N ALA A 138 14.04 14.31 4.57
CA ALA A 138 14.66 13.62 5.70
C ALA A 138 16.20 13.70 5.67
N VAL A 139 16.82 13.52 4.51
CA VAL A 139 18.28 13.67 4.34
C VAL A 139 18.74 15.10 4.64
N SER A 140 17.96 16.11 4.25
CA SER A 140 18.29 17.53 4.49
C SER A 140 18.34 17.90 5.98
N VAL A 141 17.72 17.11 6.86
CA VAL A 141 17.70 17.32 8.31
C VAL A 141 18.91 16.71 9.00
N LEU A 142 19.57 15.71 8.42
CA LEU A 142 20.74 15.04 9.01
C LEU A 142 21.91 15.97 9.40
N PRO A 143 22.25 17.05 8.65
CA PRO A 143 23.32 17.96 9.05
C PRO A 143 22.94 18.96 10.16
N VAL A 144 21.66 19.06 10.55
CA VAL A 144 21.18 20.01 11.57
C VAL A 144 21.64 19.58 12.96
N SER A 145 22.15 20.49 13.79
CA SER A 145 22.73 20.15 15.10
C SER A 145 21.72 19.68 16.16
N ASP A 146 20.42 19.82 15.89
CA ASP A 146 19.34 19.39 16.78
C ASP A 146 19.23 17.84 16.82
N PRO A 147 19.51 17.20 17.97
CA PRO A 147 19.47 15.75 18.10
C PRO A 147 18.05 15.16 17.94
N GLY A 148 17.00 15.89 18.32
CA GLY A 148 15.61 15.46 18.17
C GLY A 148 15.19 15.39 16.70
N LEU A 149 15.52 16.43 15.93
CA LEU A 149 15.27 16.46 14.49
C LEU A 149 16.06 15.38 13.73
N ARG A 150 17.34 15.18 14.08
CA ARG A 150 18.16 14.11 13.47
C ARG A 150 17.63 12.71 13.78
N TYR A 151 17.15 12.48 15.00
CA TYR A 151 16.52 11.22 15.38
C TYR A 151 15.23 10.99 14.58
N GLY A 152 14.34 11.99 14.51
CA GLY A 152 13.12 11.92 13.72
C GLY A 152 13.39 11.66 12.22
N ALA A 153 14.37 12.35 11.65
CA ALA A 153 14.81 12.11 10.27
C ALA A 153 15.32 10.68 10.05
N THR A 154 16.09 10.14 10.99
CA THR A 154 16.59 8.76 10.92
C THR A 154 15.43 7.75 10.96
N VAL A 155 14.45 7.97 11.85
CA VAL A 155 13.22 7.15 11.94
C VAL A 155 12.46 7.17 10.61
N VAL A 156 12.29 8.34 10.02
CA VAL A 156 11.65 8.54 8.72
C VAL A 156 12.39 7.78 7.62
N LEU A 157 13.71 7.88 7.54
CA LEU A 157 14.52 7.21 6.51
C LEU A 157 14.37 5.69 6.59
N ILE A 158 14.42 5.13 7.81
CA ILE A 158 14.20 3.70 8.05
C ILE A 158 12.78 3.29 7.65
N GLY A 159 11.78 4.08 8.03
CA GLY A 159 10.38 3.87 7.62
C GLY A 159 10.18 3.91 6.11
N LEU A 160 10.77 4.89 5.42
CA LEU A 160 10.71 5.03 3.96
C LEU A 160 11.38 3.86 3.25
N ALA A 161 12.55 3.43 3.72
CA ALA A 161 13.26 2.27 3.16
C ALA A 161 12.44 0.98 3.34
N GLY A 162 11.87 0.78 4.52
CA GLY A 162 10.98 -0.36 4.80
C GLY A 162 9.73 -0.34 3.92
N ALA A 163 8.99 0.76 3.91
CA ALA A 163 7.78 0.91 3.11
C ALA A 163 8.06 0.80 1.60
N GLY A 164 9.13 1.43 1.11
CA GLY A 164 9.55 1.32 -0.30
C GLY A 164 9.88 -0.11 -0.70
N THR A 165 10.62 -0.83 0.15
CA THR A 165 10.92 -2.26 -0.06
C THR A 165 9.65 -3.10 -0.06
N GLY A 166 8.74 -2.87 0.89
CA GLY A 166 7.44 -3.52 0.96
C GLY A 166 6.62 -3.30 -0.31
N ILE A 167 6.54 -2.06 -0.79
CA ILE A 167 5.85 -1.69 -2.03
C ILE A 167 6.44 -2.44 -3.22
N VAL A 168 7.77 -2.43 -3.39
CA VAL A 168 8.44 -3.10 -4.52
C VAL A 168 8.19 -4.61 -4.49
N LEU A 169 8.34 -5.25 -3.32
CA LEU A 169 8.12 -6.69 -3.17
C LEU A 169 6.66 -7.06 -3.45
N GLN A 170 5.71 -6.33 -2.89
CA GLN A 170 4.29 -6.61 -3.09
C GLN A 170 3.85 -6.30 -4.53
N LEU A 171 4.37 -5.25 -5.17
CA LEU A 171 4.08 -4.96 -6.58
C LEU A 171 4.64 -6.05 -7.50
N ARG A 172 5.88 -6.49 -7.27
CA ARG A 172 6.47 -7.64 -8.00
C ARG A 172 5.60 -8.88 -7.85
N GLN A 173 5.05 -9.11 -6.65
CA GLN A 173 4.15 -10.23 -6.39
C GLN A 173 2.82 -10.12 -7.15
N VAL A 174 2.21 -8.93 -7.21
CA VAL A 174 0.98 -8.69 -7.99
C VAL A 174 1.22 -8.92 -9.48
N LEU A 175 2.35 -8.46 -10.01
CA LEU A 175 2.72 -8.60 -11.42
C LEU A 175 3.09 -10.05 -11.81
N ALA A 176 3.75 -10.79 -10.92
CA ALA A 176 4.21 -12.15 -11.21
C ALA A 176 3.15 -13.24 -10.98
N SER A 177 2.01 -12.91 -10.37
CA SER A 177 0.99 -13.92 -10.05
C SER A 177 0.19 -14.28 -11.31
N PRO A 178 0.06 -15.55 -11.72
CA PRO A 178 -0.76 -15.93 -12.87
C PRO A 178 -2.25 -15.66 -12.59
N ALA A 179 -3.01 -15.25 -13.62
CA ALA A 179 -4.46 -15.06 -13.51
C ALA A 179 -5.17 -16.41 -13.68
N VAL A 180 -5.99 -16.78 -12.69
CA VAL A 180 -6.81 -18.01 -12.72
C VAL A 180 -8.26 -17.60 -12.50
N ALA A 181 -9.08 -17.83 -13.52
CA ALA A 181 -10.50 -17.48 -13.54
C ALA A 181 -11.36 -18.67 -14.05
N GLU A 182 -12.63 -18.68 -13.66
CA GLU A 182 -13.63 -19.65 -14.11
C GLU A 182 -14.16 -19.32 -15.52
N ASP A 183 -14.38 -18.02 -15.77
CA ASP A 183 -14.95 -17.46 -16.99
C ASP A 183 -14.27 -16.12 -17.35
N GLU A 184 -14.59 -15.57 -18.53
CA GLU A 184 -14.01 -14.32 -19.02
C GLU A 184 -14.40 -13.10 -18.16
N ALA A 185 -15.60 -13.12 -17.55
CA ALA A 185 -16.05 -12.07 -16.65
C ALA A 185 -15.28 -12.06 -15.32
N SER A 186 -15.01 -13.25 -14.74
CA SER A 186 -14.15 -13.39 -13.56
C SER A 186 -12.69 -13.06 -13.87
N LEU A 187 -12.23 -13.31 -15.10
CA LEU A 187 -10.91 -12.87 -15.55
C LEU A 187 -10.83 -11.33 -15.57
N THR A 188 -11.84 -10.67 -16.13
CA THR A 188 -11.93 -9.20 -16.16
C THR A 188 -11.97 -8.64 -14.74
N ALA A 189 -12.74 -9.26 -13.83
CA ALA A 189 -12.79 -8.87 -12.43
C ALA A 189 -11.43 -9.06 -11.73
N ASP A 190 -10.70 -10.15 -11.97
CA ASP A 190 -9.37 -10.38 -11.39
C ASP A 190 -8.37 -9.31 -11.84
N VAL A 191 -8.40 -8.92 -13.12
CA VAL A 191 -7.56 -7.84 -13.65
C VAL A 191 -7.90 -6.50 -12.99
N ILE A 192 -9.20 -6.16 -12.89
CA ILE A 192 -9.67 -4.95 -12.21
C ILE A 192 -9.16 -4.93 -10.76
N MET A 193 -9.35 -6.02 -10.02
CA MET A 193 -8.93 -6.11 -8.62
C MET A 193 -7.41 -5.96 -8.45
N ARG A 194 -6.60 -6.47 -9.37
CA ARG A 194 -5.13 -6.27 -9.34
C ARG A 194 -4.71 -4.83 -9.62
N VAL A 195 -5.39 -4.16 -10.55
CA VAL A 195 -5.18 -2.74 -10.83
C VAL A 195 -5.55 -1.91 -9.59
N GLU A 196 -6.67 -2.22 -8.95
CA GLU A 196 -7.06 -1.58 -7.67
C GLU A 196 -6.01 -1.80 -6.59
N ASP A 197 -5.58 -3.04 -6.37
CA ASP A 197 -4.58 -3.38 -5.35
C ASP A 197 -3.27 -2.64 -5.60
N ALA A 198 -2.75 -2.69 -6.83
CA ALA A 198 -1.50 -2.04 -7.17
C ALA A 198 -1.56 -0.51 -6.98
N ARG A 199 -2.68 0.13 -7.34
CA ARG A 199 -2.88 1.57 -7.14
C ARG A 199 -3.04 1.93 -5.65
N ALA A 200 -3.77 1.12 -4.90
CA ALA A 200 -3.93 1.31 -3.46
C ALA A 200 -2.57 1.21 -2.74
N LEU A 201 -1.75 0.25 -3.15
CA LEU A 201 -0.45 -0.05 -2.56
C LEU A 201 0.59 1.06 -2.77
N VAL A 202 0.51 1.78 -3.89
CA VAL A 202 1.39 2.92 -4.16
C VAL A 202 0.86 4.25 -3.64
N THR A 203 -0.30 4.26 -2.98
CA THR A 203 -0.82 5.44 -2.30
C THR A 203 0.05 5.71 -1.07
N PRO A 204 0.76 6.84 -1.00
CA PRO A 204 1.90 7.02 -0.10
C PRO A 204 1.44 7.43 1.31
N SER A 205 0.78 6.50 2.01
CA SER A 205 0.25 6.68 3.37
C SER A 205 1.34 7.06 4.39
N LEU A 206 2.50 6.42 4.31
CA LEU A 206 3.64 6.67 5.21
C LEU A 206 4.32 8.03 4.95
N VAL A 207 4.32 8.50 3.70
CA VAL A 207 4.85 9.83 3.37
C VAL A 207 3.95 10.91 3.97
N TRP A 208 2.65 10.65 4.06
CA TRP A 208 1.70 11.58 4.64
C TRP A 208 1.77 11.68 6.16
N SER A 209 2.42 10.73 6.84
CA SER A 209 2.71 10.83 8.27
C SER A 209 3.98 11.63 8.61
N LEU A 210 4.76 12.09 7.61
CA LEU A 210 5.96 12.92 7.80
C LEU A 210 5.74 14.15 8.68
N PRO A 211 4.68 14.97 8.48
CA PRO A 211 4.50 16.19 9.26
C PRO A 211 4.38 15.88 10.76
N ALA A 212 3.69 14.80 11.13
CA ALA A 212 3.56 14.38 12.52
C ALA A 212 4.94 14.14 13.15
N ILE A 213 5.88 13.53 12.41
CA ILE A 213 7.22 13.20 12.92
C ILE A 213 8.11 14.45 13.06
N PHE A 214 7.96 15.44 12.17
CA PHE A 214 8.72 16.70 12.23
C PHE A 214 8.12 17.75 13.19
N LEU A 215 6.87 17.58 13.62
CA LEU A 215 6.21 18.44 14.61
C LEU A 215 6.72 18.25 16.05
N TYR A 216 7.59 17.25 16.30
CA TYR A 216 8.12 16.94 17.64
C TYR A 216 9.41 17.70 18.02
N GLY A 217 9.96 18.55 17.14
CA GLY A 217 11.09 19.43 17.47
C GLY A 217 10.64 20.78 18.04
N GLU A 218 11.46 21.42 18.88
CA GLU A 218 11.17 22.75 19.46
C GLU A 218 11.10 23.88 18.41
N SER A 219 11.47 23.62 17.15
CA SER A 219 11.31 24.56 16.05
C SER A 219 10.11 24.19 15.16
N LEU A 220 9.09 25.04 15.17
CA LEU A 220 8.18 25.23 14.02
C LEU A 220 8.99 25.83 12.85
N GLY A 221 9.91 25.05 12.30
CA GLY A 221 10.83 25.46 11.25
C GLY A 221 10.28 25.21 9.84
N TRP A 222 11.02 25.67 8.84
CA TRP A 222 10.65 25.55 7.42
C TRP A 222 10.46 24.09 6.96
N TRP A 223 11.10 23.10 7.62
CA TRP A 223 10.92 21.67 7.33
C TRP A 223 9.49 21.17 7.59
N ASN A 224 8.80 21.73 8.60
CA ASN A 224 7.39 21.42 8.83
C ASN A 224 6.51 22.00 7.73
N ALA A 225 6.76 23.26 7.35
CA ALA A 225 6.06 23.89 6.24
C ALA A 225 6.27 23.12 4.92
N ALA A 226 7.52 22.70 4.63
CA ALA A 226 7.85 21.91 3.45
C ALA A 226 7.19 20.51 3.48
N SER A 227 7.13 19.88 4.66
CA SER A 227 6.47 18.58 4.84
C SER A 227 4.96 18.69 4.64
N VAL A 228 4.32 19.70 5.21
CA VAL A 228 2.89 19.98 4.99
C VAL A 228 2.62 20.31 3.52
N ALA A 229 3.45 21.14 2.89
CA ALA A 229 3.33 21.43 1.47
C ALA A 229 3.46 20.18 0.60
N LEU A 230 4.38 19.26 0.93
CA LEU A 230 4.52 17.97 0.26
C LEU A 230 3.25 17.12 0.40
N VAL A 231 2.63 17.07 1.59
CA VAL A 231 1.37 16.34 1.81
C VAL A 231 0.23 16.97 1.03
N VAL A 232 0.06 18.30 1.09
CA VAL A 232 -1.01 19.02 0.38
C VAL A 232 -0.86 18.85 -1.13
N ALA A 233 0.34 19.07 -1.68
CA ALA A 233 0.62 18.83 -3.09
C ALA A 233 0.39 17.36 -3.47
N GLY A 234 0.76 16.44 -2.58
CA GLY A 234 0.51 15.01 -2.72
C GLY A 234 -0.97 14.66 -2.85
N VAL A 235 -1.81 15.20 -1.96
CA VAL A 235 -3.28 15.02 -1.97
C VAL A 235 -3.90 15.62 -3.24
N ILE A 236 -3.47 16.82 -3.64
CA ILE A 236 -3.95 17.47 -4.87
C ILE A 236 -3.58 16.63 -6.09
N ALA A 237 -2.33 16.22 -6.21
CA ALA A 237 -1.85 15.40 -7.31
C ALA A 237 -2.59 14.05 -7.37
N LEU A 238 -2.76 13.37 -6.23
CA LEU A 238 -3.53 12.12 -6.18
C LEU A 238 -4.99 12.33 -6.61
N SER A 239 -5.62 13.41 -6.15
CA SER A 239 -7.00 13.76 -6.54
C SER A 239 -7.12 14.01 -8.04
N LEU A 240 -6.16 14.74 -8.62
CA LEU A 240 -6.08 14.97 -10.06
C LEU A 240 -5.86 13.67 -10.84
N ILE A 241 -4.97 12.79 -10.37
CA ILE A 241 -4.71 11.48 -10.98
C ILE A 241 -5.96 10.61 -10.91
N HIS A 242 -6.69 10.63 -9.79
CA HIS A 242 -7.93 9.88 -9.61
C HIS A 242 -9.04 10.40 -10.55
N ASN A 243 -9.19 11.72 -10.65
CA ASN A 243 -10.24 12.36 -11.45
C ASN A 243 -9.94 12.33 -12.96
N ARG A 244 -8.67 12.41 -13.36
CA ARG A 244 -8.25 12.39 -14.78
C ARG A 244 -7.87 11.01 -15.28
N GLY A 245 -7.63 10.07 -14.37
CA GLY A 245 -7.26 8.70 -14.69
C GLY A 245 -8.42 7.97 -15.37
N ALA A 246 -8.09 7.20 -16.40
CA ALA A 246 -9.01 6.21 -16.92
C ALA A 246 -9.47 5.31 -15.75
N GLY A 247 -10.79 5.24 -15.51
CA GLY A 247 -11.35 4.45 -14.42
C GLY A 247 -10.80 3.02 -14.45
N VAL A 248 -10.66 2.38 -13.28
CA VAL A 248 -9.98 1.08 -13.15
C VAL A 248 -10.50 0.04 -14.15
N ALA A 249 -11.82 0.03 -14.38
CA ALA A 249 -12.46 -0.82 -15.38
C ALA A 249 -12.01 -0.54 -16.83
N THR A 250 -11.76 0.72 -17.20
CA THR A 250 -11.27 1.08 -18.53
C THR A 250 -9.78 0.76 -18.73
N ALA A 251 -8.97 0.89 -17.67
CA ALA A 251 -7.57 0.47 -17.70
C ALA A 251 -7.45 -1.06 -17.84
N ALA A 252 -8.25 -1.81 -17.08
CA ALA A 252 -8.35 -3.26 -17.19
C ALA A 252 -8.81 -3.71 -18.58
N ARG A 253 -9.84 -3.07 -19.15
CA ARG A 253 -10.31 -3.36 -20.52
C ARG A 253 -9.26 -3.08 -21.58
N ARG A 254 -8.50 -1.98 -21.46
CA ARG A 254 -7.37 -1.71 -22.38
C ARG A 254 -6.28 -2.76 -22.25
N ALA A 255 -5.92 -3.16 -21.03
CA ALA A 255 -4.92 -4.20 -20.80
C ALA A 255 -5.34 -5.55 -21.37
N MET A 256 -6.65 -5.85 -21.39
CA MET A 256 -7.20 -7.02 -22.06
C MET A 256 -7.25 -6.88 -23.58
N ALA A 257 -7.44 -5.66 -24.11
CA ALA A 257 -7.52 -5.39 -25.54
C ALA A 257 -6.15 -5.26 -26.22
N THR A 258 -5.09 -4.88 -25.50
CA THR A 258 -3.70 -4.86 -26.01
C THR A 258 -3.06 -6.26 -26.03
N ARG A 259 -3.89 -7.30 -26.10
CA ARG A 259 -3.47 -8.69 -26.32
C ARG A 259 -3.19 -8.95 -27.79
#